data_AF-A0A0Q9Q0I2-F1
#
_entry.id   AF-A0A0Q9Q0I2-F1
#
_cell.length_a   1.000
_cell.length_b   1.000
_cell.length_c   1.000
_cell.angle_alpha   90.00
_cell.angle_beta   90.00
_cell.angle_gamma   90.00
#
_symmetry.space_group_name_H-M   'P 1'
#
loop_
_entity.id
_entity.type
_entity.pdbx_description
1 polymer ?
#
loop_
_entity_poly.entity_id
_entity_poly.type
_entity_poly.pdbx_seq_one_letter_code
_entity_poly.pdbx_strand_id
1 'polypeptide(L)'
;MNASTVAPAAPAPDPQPDAYPVHVDAELDPDVSRGLWLVKWLLAIPHYVVLAFLWVAFAVVTLVAFVAIVLTGHYPRPLFDFNVGVMRWSWRVSFYAYGALGTDRYPPFTLAEVPDYPAHLSVDHPEHLSRGLALVKWWLLALPHYLVLALFVGGIGYGVSGADDDPVVTVSLVGILVLVAGVVLLVTGRYPRPLFDLLLGVDRWVLRVAAYAALMTDRYPPFRLDQGPHDPAPGGVAVHPPAPVAPAPATEPHEPYARPGRRGWTTGRVTAVVVGALLVVMSCGLGGTGATLAVADGLGRDAQGFLTGPTRSFSTDAFALTSSDLEVHTGTTGGTGWWPDRILGDVEVVASAPPGERLFVGIARARDVAAYLDGVRHARVLEVRNGTPVYDESGGGRPATPPGEASIWAASDTGTRPRLTWSVEDGDWTVVLMSADASAPVEADVRAGAEVPVLDTAIAVLLLLAAATLAAGVALVVVPTRAARRTTG
;
A
#
# COMPACT_ATOMS: atom_id res chain seq x y z
N MET A 1 -9.57 -18.92 81.84
CA MET A 1 -9.30 -19.43 80.49
C MET A 1 -10.40 -18.93 79.58
N ASN A 2 -10.14 -17.90 78.76
CA ASN A 2 -11.02 -17.53 77.64
C ASN A 2 -10.14 -17.26 76.44
N ALA A 3 -10.29 -18.11 75.43
CA ALA A 3 -9.55 -18.11 74.19
C ALA A 3 -9.94 -16.89 73.35
N SER A 4 -8.94 -16.15 72.85
CA SER A 4 -9.14 -15.12 71.82
C SER A 4 -9.29 -15.81 70.47
N THR A 5 -10.49 -15.81 69.92
CA THR A 5 -10.76 -16.24 68.55
C THR A 5 -10.33 -15.13 67.60
N VAL A 6 -9.19 -15.30 66.93
CA VAL A 6 -8.73 -14.42 65.85
C VAL A 6 -9.61 -14.68 64.63
N ALA A 7 -10.37 -13.68 64.20
CA ALA A 7 -11.10 -13.72 62.93
C ALA A 7 -10.10 -13.77 61.76
N PRO A 8 -10.33 -14.59 60.72
CA PRO A 8 -9.44 -14.64 59.56
C PRO A 8 -9.48 -13.29 58.83
N ALA A 9 -8.30 -12.77 58.51
CA ALA A 9 -8.16 -11.59 57.67
C ALA A 9 -8.93 -11.80 56.35
N ALA A 10 -9.74 -10.82 55.97
CA ALA A 10 -10.40 -10.82 54.67
C ALA A 10 -9.33 -11.03 53.57
N PRO A 11 -9.58 -11.89 52.57
CA PRO A 11 -8.66 -12.03 51.45
C PRO A 11 -8.44 -10.65 50.82
N ALA A 12 -7.19 -10.34 50.51
CA ALA A 12 -6.86 -9.17 49.72
C ALA A 12 -7.74 -9.16 48.46
N PRO A 13 -8.30 -8.01 48.04
CA PRO A 13 -9.07 -7.97 46.81
C PRO A 13 -8.20 -8.53 45.68
N ASP A 14 -8.76 -9.45 44.90
CA ASP A 14 -8.12 -9.99 43.70
C ASP A 14 -7.61 -8.81 42.84
N PRO A 15 -6.41 -8.89 42.23
CA PRO A 15 -5.93 -7.85 41.34
C PRO A 15 -6.99 -7.58 40.29
N GLN A 16 -7.48 -6.34 40.23
CA GLN A 16 -8.47 -5.92 39.24
C GLN A 16 -7.97 -6.31 37.85
N PRO A 17 -8.84 -6.79 36.94
CA PRO A 17 -8.42 -7.12 35.59
C PRO A 17 -7.84 -5.86 34.93
N ASP A 18 -6.52 -5.83 34.77
CA ASP A 18 -5.78 -4.70 34.23
C ASP A 18 -6.43 -4.17 32.95
N ALA A 19 -6.71 -2.87 32.92
CA ALA A 19 -7.10 -2.18 31.69
C ALA A 19 -6.10 -2.49 30.56
N TYR A 20 -6.59 -2.57 29.33
CA TYR A 20 -5.71 -2.79 28.19
C TYR A 20 -4.81 -1.55 28.02
N PRO A 21 -3.49 -1.69 27.79
CA PRO A 21 -2.54 -0.58 27.87
C PRO A 21 -2.61 0.43 26.71
N VAL A 22 -3.62 0.33 25.85
CA VAL A 22 -3.84 1.24 24.72
C VAL A 22 -5.25 1.78 24.86
N HIS A 23 -5.35 3.06 25.21
CA HIS A 23 -6.59 3.76 25.51
C HIS A 23 -6.95 4.67 24.34
N VAL A 24 -8.15 4.49 23.81
CA VAL A 24 -8.67 5.26 22.67
C VAL A 24 -10.04 5.81 23.02
N ASP A 25 -10.11 7.13 23.12
CA ASP A 25 -11.32 7.87 23.43
C ASP A 25 -11.60 8.88 22.30
N ALA A 26 -12.86 9.00 21.90
CA ALA A 26 -13.27 10.06 21.00
C ALA A 26 -14.73 10.46 21.15
N GLU A 27 -14.96 11.76 21.15
CA GLU A 27 -16.29 12.36 21.30
C GLU A 27 -16.79 12.90 19.97
N LEU A 28 -17.98 12.48 19.54
CA LEU A 28 -18.63 13.03 18.36
C LEU A 28 -18.99 14.50 18.59
N ASP A 29 -18.49 15.39 17.73
CA ASP A 29 -18.82 16.83 17.77
C ASP A 29 -20.34 17.00 17.51
N PRO A 30 -21.08 17.78 18.32
CA PRO A 30 -22.52 17.96 18.14
C PRO A 30 -22.88 18.67 16.82
N ASP A 31 -21.96 19.46 16.25
CA ASP A 31 -22.18 20.33 15.10
C ASP A 31 -21.44 19.86 13.83
N VAL A 32 -21.34 18.54 13.60
CA VAL A 32 -20.81 18.04 12.32
C VAL A 32 -21.75 18.45 11.18
N SER A 33 -21.17 19.16 10.22
CA SER A 33 -21.90 19.72 9.10
C SER A 33 -22.32 18.65 8.08
N ARG A 34 -23.47 18.89 7.44
CA ARG A 34 -24.17 17.88 6.63
C ARG A 34 -23.41 17.45 5.37
N GLY A 35 -22.67 18.36 4.75
CA GLY A 35 -22.05 18.15 3.43
C GLY A 35 -20.55 18.43 3.35
N LEU A 36 -19.93 18.96 4.41
CA LEU A 36 -18.50 19.31 4.39
C LEU A 36 -17.62 18.05 4.29
N TRP A 37 -18.12 16.88 4.69
CA TRP A 37 -17.44 15.60 4.51
C TRP A 37 -17.09 15.27 3.04
N LEU A 38 -17.83 15.82 2.06
CA LEU A 38 -17.57 15.63 0.63
C LEU A 38 -16.33 16.37 0.14
N VAL A 39 -15.91 17.43 0.83
CA VAL A 39 -14.80 18.30 0.42
C VAL A 39 -13.62 18.28 1.40
N LYS A 40 -13.88 17.97 2.67
CA LYS A 40 -12.87 18.08 3.74
C LYS A 40 -11.73 17.07 3.63
N TRP A 41 -11.94 15.98 2.89
CA TRP A 41 -10.87 15.02 2.59
C TRP A 41 -9.73 15.66 1.79
N LEU A 42 -10.00 16.69 0.98
CA LEU A 42 -8.98 17.44 0.26
C LEU A 42 -8.04 18.17 1.24
N LEU A 43 -8.58 18.67 2.34
CA LEU A 43 -7.81 19.34 3.40
C LEU A 43 -6.93 18.36 4.19
N ALA A 44 -7.22 17.05 4.14
CA ALA A 44 -6.39 16.02 4.75
C ALA A 44 -5.17 15.65 3.88
N ILE A 45 -5.09 16.06 2.61
CA ILE A 45 -3.96 15.75 1.73
C ILE A 45 -2.61 16.17 2.32
N PRO A 46 -2.43 17.42 2.83
CA PRO A 46 -1.17 17.81 3.45
C PRO A 46 -0.81 16.94 4.66
N HIS A 47 -1.80 16.47 5.43
CA HIS A 47 -1.57 15.53 6.52
C HIS A 47 -1.09 14.18 6.02
N TYR A 48 -1.72 13.62 4.98
CA TYR A 48 -1.32 12.34 4.41
C TYR A 48 0.12 12.37 3.88
N VAL A 49 0.53 13.46 3.25
CA VAL A 49 1.90 13.65 2.79
C VAL A 49 2.88 13.59 3.96
N VAL A 50 2.65 14.37 5.03
CA VAL A 50 3.57 14.38 6.19
C VAL A 50 3.53 13.07 6.96
N LEU A 51 2.33 12.50 7.16
CA LEU A 51 2.16 11.21 7.82
C LEU A 51 2.84 10.09 7.05
N ALA A 52 2.86 10.11 5.72
CA ALA A 52 3.59 9.11 4.93
C ALA A 52 5.08 9.07 5.31
N PHE A 53 5.73 10.23 5.42
CA PHE A 53 7.13 10.31 5.88
C PHE A 53 7.29 9.89 7.34
N LEU A 54 6.34 10.24 8.22
CA LEU A 54 6.37 9.85 9.62
C LEU A 54 6.13 8.36 9.85
N TRP A 55 5.31 7.71 9.03
CA TRP A 55 5.09 6.27 9.08
C TRP A 55 6.32 5.48 8.61
N VAL A 56 7.07 6.02 7.64
CA VAL A 56 8.40 5.50 7.31
C VAL A 56 9.32 5.62 8.53
N ALA A 57 9.40 6.81 9.14
CA ALA A 57 10.18 7.02 10.36
C ALA A 57 9.78 6.08 11.51
N PHE A 58 8.47 5.88 11.69
CA PHE A 58 7.89 4.96 12.68
C PHE A 58 8.38 3.53 12.48
N ALA A 59 8.42 3.04 11.23
CA ALA A 59 8.92 1.70 10.92
C ALA A 59 10.41 1.56 11.28
N VAL A 60 11.22 2.57 10.97
CA VAL A 60 12.66 2.61 11.35
C VAL A 60 12.82 2.59 12.86
N VAL A 61 12.11 3.47 13.55
CA VAL A 61 12.16 3.60 15.00
C VAL A 61 11.73 2.30 15.67
N THR A 62 10.70 1.63 15.13
CA THR A 62 10.25 0.31 15.58
C THR A 62 11.32 -0.77 15.38
N LEU A 63 12.05 -0.77 14.25
CA LEU A 63 13.15 -1.71 14.02
C LEU A 63 14.32 -1.46 14.99
N VAL A 64 14.66 -0.18 15.25
CA VAL A 64 15.68 0.18 16.25
C VAL A 64 15.22 -0.23 17.65
N ALA A 65 13.94 -0.01 17.98
CA ALA A 65 13.34 -0.43 19.24
C ALA A 65 13.36 -1.96 19.38
N PHE A 66 13.07 -2.70 18.31
CA PHE A 66 13.18 -4.16 18.28
C PHE A 66 14.58 -4.63 18.69
N VAL A 67 15.63 -4.08 18.07
CA VAL A 67 17.03 -4.42 18.44
C VAL A 67 17.30 -4.03 19.90
N ALA A 68 16.85 -2.86 20.34
CA ALA A 68 17.00 -2.42 21.73
C ALA A 68 16.28 -3.35 22.72
N ILE A 69 15.08 -3.81 22.41
CA ILE A 69 14.28 -4.73 23.23
C ILE A 69 14.93 -6.11 23.30
N VAL A 70 15.42 -6.64 22.18
CA VAL A 70 16.12 -7.95 22.16
C VAL A 70 17.38 -7.91 23.04
N LEU A 71 18.13 -6.80 22.99
CA LEU A 71 19.37 -6.66 23.76
C LEU A 71 19.12 -6.30 25.24
N THR A 72 18.19 -5.39 25.52
CA THR A 72 18.03 -4.78 26.86
C THR A 72 16.75 -5.18 27.58
N GLY A 73 15.75 -5.70 26.87
CA GLY A 73 14.39 -5.95 27.40
C GLY A 73 13.55 -4.69 27.61
N HIS A 74 14.01 -3.52 27.18
CA HIS A 74 13.35 -2.23 27.41
C HIS A 74 13.10 -1.49 26.10
N TYR A 75 11.94 -0.84 26.00
CA TYR A 75 11.63 0.08 24.92
C TYR A 75 12.20 1.47 25.24
N PRO A 76 13.17 2.01 24.46
CA PRO A 76 13.71 3.34 24.74
C PRO A 76 12.63 4.42 24.69
N ARG A 77 12.45 5.19 25.78
CA ARG A 77 11.37 6.19 25.89
C ARG A 77 11.29 7.18 24.72
N PRO A 78 12.39 7.77 24.21
CA PRO A 78 12.28 8.70 23.09
C PRO A 78 11.72 8.07 21.80
N LEU A 79 12.00 6.79 21.56
CA LEU A 79 11.48 6.03 20.42
C LEU A 79 9.99 5.71 20.60
N PHE A 80 9.62 5.35 21.83
CA PHE A 80 8.24 5.10 22.21
C PHE A 80 7.38 6.37 22.06
N ASP A 81 7.83 7.49 22.63
CA ASP A 81 7.12 8.77 22.60
C ASP A 81 6.91 9.26 21.16
N PHE A 82 7.91 9.08 20.29
CA PHE A 82 7.79 9.36 18.86
C PHE A 82 6.70 8.50 18.20
N ASN A 83 6.74 7.18 18.42
CA ASN A 83 5.79 6.25 17.85
C ASN A 83 4.35 6.52 18.32
N VAL A 84 4.15 6.75 19.63
CA VAL A 84 2.85 7.18 20.18
C VAL A 84 2.40 8.48 19.52
N GLY A 85 3.31 9.44 19.32
CA GLY A 85 3.01 10.71 18.69
C GLY A 85 2.52 10.57 17.23
N VAL A 86 3.12 9.69 16.45
CA VAL A 86 2.69 9.40 15.06
C VAL A 86 1.32 8.74 15.06
N MET A 87 1.07 7.80 15.97
CA MET A 87 -0.24 7.16 16.12
C MET A 87 -1.32 8.16 16.55
N ARG A 88 -1.03 9.07 17.49
CA ARG A 88 -1.94 10.14 17.94
C ARG A 88 -2.33 11.05 16.80
N TRP A 89 -1.35 11.45 15.99
CA TRP A 89 -1.62 12.31 14.85
C TRP A 89 -2.44 11.59 13.77
N SER A 90 -2.07 10.35 13.46
CA SER A 90 -2.85 9.50 12.54
C SER A 90 -4.29 9.35 13.01
N TRP A 91 -4.51 9.11 14.31
CA TRP A 91 -5.84 8.99 14.90
C TRP A 91 -6.69 10.25 14.70
N ARG A 92 -6.14 11.44 14.99
CA ARG A 92 -6.86 12.71 14.78
C ARG A 92 -7.26 12.95 13.32
N VAL A 93 -6.39 12.57 12.37
CA VAL A 93 -6.66 12.69 10.94
C VAL A 93 -7.73 11.70 10.50
N SER A 94 -7.66 10.44 10.95
CA SER A 94 -8.70 9.44 10.68
C SER A 94 -10.05 9.84 11.27
N PHE A 95 -10.08 10.36 12.49
CA PHE A 95 -11.31 10.82 13.15
C PHE A 95 -11.97 12.00 12.41
N TYR A 96 -11.16 12.93 11.89
CA TYR A 96 -11.63 14.04 11.06
C TYR A 96 -12.11 13.58 9.67
N ALA A 97 -11.36 12.67 9.02
CA ALA A 97 -11.60 12.21 7.65
C ALA A 97 -12.41 10.90 7.63
N TYR A 98 -12.13 10.02 6.65
CA TYR A 98 -12.90 8.81 6.38
C TYR A 98 -12.66 7.63 7.35
N GLY A 99 -12.08 7.87 8.54
CA GLY A 99 -12.07 6.87 9.62
C GLY A 99 -13.38 6.89 10.41
N ALA A 100 -13.84 8.08 10.79
CA ALA A 100 -15.07 8.24 11.56
C ALA A 100 -15.97 9.40 11.12
N LEU A 101 -15.46 10.39 10.37
CA LEU A 101 -16.17 11.66 10.10
C LEU A 101 -16.72 12.32 11.39
N GLY A 102 -16.03 12.14 12.52
CA GLY A 102 -16.51 12.46 13.86
C GLY A 102 -16.32 13.92 14.28
N THR A 103 -15.56 14.70 13.52
CA THR A 103 -15.38 16.14 13.75
C THR A 103 -15.12 16.88 12.45
N ASP A 104 -15.46 18.18 12.44
CA ASP A 104 -15.08 19.13 11.38
C ASP A 104 -13.93 20.05 11.81
N ARG A 105 -13.38 19.86 13.02
CA ARG A 105 -12.21 20.61 13.50
C ARG A 105 -10.97 20.11 12.78
N TYR A 106 -10.26 21.02 12.11
CA TYR A 106 -9.06 20.66 11.34
C TYR A 106 -7.94 20.11 12.25
N PRO A 107 -7.34 18.94 11.95
CA PRO A 107 -6.32 18.34 12.82
C PRO A 107 -5.04 19.17 12.91
N PRO A 108 -4.51 19.44 14.12
CA PRO A 108 -3.23 20.16 14.27
C PRO A 108 -2.03 19.27 13.86
N PHE A 109 -1.03 19.90 13.22
CA PHE A 109 0.24 19.28 12.80
C PHE A 109 1.20 19.13 13.99
N THR A 110 0.87 18.23 14.92
CA THR A 110 1.66 17.99 16.12
C THR A 110 1.72 16.50 16.43
N LEU A 111 2.80 16.06 17.09
CA LEU A 111 2.89 14.71 17.66
C LEU A 111 2.43 14.69 19.13
N ALA A 112 2.31 15.88 19.74
CA ALA A 112 1.87 16.02 21.12
C ALA A 112 0.38 15.68 21.26
N GLU A 113 0.00 15.45 22.51
CA GLU A 113 -1.40 15.41 22.90
C GLU A 113 -2.00 16.82 22.85
N VAL A 114 -3.26 16.90 22.43
CA VAL A 114 -4.01 18.15 22.34
C VAL A 114 -5.29 17.97 23.17
N PRO A 115 -5.32 18.47 24.42
CA PRO A 115 -6.44 18.22 25.34
C PRO A 115 -7.80 18.69 24.82
N ASP A 116 -7.83 19.77 24.02
CA ASP A 116 -9.08 20.36 23.52
C ASP A 116 -9.60 19.73 22.22
N TYR A 117 -8.90 18.72 21.67
CA TYR A 117 -9.28 18.06 20.42
C TYR A 117 -10.08 16.78 20.71
N PRO A 118 -11.19 16.49 20.02
CA PRO A 118 -12.15 15.44 20.41
C PRO A 118 -11.67 13.98 20.23
N ALA A 119 -10.40 13.74 19.91
CA ALA A 119 -9.87 12.40 19.65
C ALA A 119 -8.53 12.21 20.38
N HIS A 120 -8.53 11.30 21.35
CA HIS A 120 -7.42 11.01 22.25
C HIS A 120 -6.91 9.58 22.08
N LEU A 121 -5.59 9.44 22.15
CA LEU A 121 -4.90 8.15 22.15
C LEU A 121 -3.75 8.24 23.15
N SER A 122 -3.71 7.30 24.10
CA SER A 122 -2.59 7.08 25.00
C SER A 122 -2.19 5.61 25.03
N VAL A 123 -0.91 5.36 25.21
CA VAL A 123 -0.35 4.02 25.33
C VAL A 123 0.55 4.00 26.55
N ASP A 124 0.29 3.06 27.46
CA ASP A 124 1.07 2.90 28.68
C ASP A 124 2.47 2.39 28.33
N HIS A 125 3.50 3.08 28.83
CA HIS A 125 4.89 2.70 28.57
C HIS A 125 5.20 1.37 29.30
N PRO A 126 5.60 0.30 28.59
CA PRO A 126 5.89 -0.97 29.24
C PRO A 126 7.23 -0.90 29.99
N GLU A 127 7.23 -1.29 31.27
CA GLU A 127 8.46 -1.34 32.08
C GLU A 127 9.42 -2.42 31.57
N HIS A 128 8.89 -3.59 31.19
CA HIS A 128 9.66 -4.70 30.65
C HIS A 128 8.92 -5.36 29.48
N LEU A 129 9.69 -5.75 28.44
CA LEU A 129 9.19 -6.49 27.28
C LEU A 129 9.94 -7.82 27.13
N SER A 130 9.23 -8.83 26.68
CA SER A 130 9.73 -10.19 26.48
C SER A 130 10.61 -10.30 25.24
N ARG A 131 11.89 -10.64 25.45
CA ARG A 131 12.96 -10.62 24.42
C ARG A 131 12.71 -11.57 23.26
N GLY A 132 12.23 -12.79 23.55
CA GLY A 132 11.99 -13.83 22.55
C GLY A 132 10.62 -13.70 21.86
N LEU A 133 9.63 -13.13 22.55
CA LEU A 133 8.30 -12.94 21.99
C LEU A 133 8.32 -11.87 20.91
N ALA A 134 9.10 -10.79 21.09
CA ALA A 134 9.28 -9.74 20.09
C ALA A 134 9.67 -10.24 18.69
N LEU A 135 10.37 -11.39 18.55
CA LEU A 135 10.75 -11.99 17.26
C LEU A 135 9.59 -12.64 16.50
N VAL A 136 8.61 -13.18 17.23
CA VAL A 136 7.50 -13.98 16.68
C VAL A 136 6.21 -13.17 16.63
N LYS A 137 6.05 -12.26 17.59
CA LYS A 137 4.86 -11.46 17.86
C LYS A 137 4.36 -10.66 16.65
N TRP A 138 5.26 -9.91 16.01
CA TRP A 138 4.91 -8.87 15.05
C TRP A 138 4.51 -9.39 13.67
N TRP A 139 4.90 -10.62 13.30
CA TRP A 139 4.57 -11.21 11.99
C TRP A 139 3.75 -12.50 12.10
N LEU A 140 3.97 -13.35 13.13
CA LEU A 140 3.26 -14.62 13.28
C LEU A 140 2.00 -14.48 14.14
N LEU A 141 2.10 -13.87 15.33
CA LEU A 141 0.94 -13.71 16.21
C LEU A 141 -0.01 -12.61 15.73
N ALA A 142 0.48 -11.59 15.05
CA ALA A 142 -0.36 -10.56 14.44
C ALA A 142 -1.05 -11.02 13.14
N LEU A 143 -0.70 -12.20 12.60
CA LEU A 143 -1.23 -12.72 11.33
C LEU A 143 -2.76 -12.86 11.29
N PRO A 144 -3.44 -13.37 12.35
CA PRO A 144 -4.91 -13.37 12.40
C PRO A 144 -5.49 -11.95 12.31
N HIS A 145 -4.86 -10.96 12.95
CA HIS A 145 -5.31 -9.57 12.86
C HIS A 145 -5.01 -8.96 11.50
N TYR A 146 -3.87 -9.28 10.88
CA TYR A 146 -3.56 -8.83 9.52
C TYR A 146 -4.52 -9.40 8.48
N LEU A 147 -4.98 -10.65 8.65
CA LEU A 147 -6.00 -11.23 7.79
C LEU A 147 -7.34 -10.48 7.90
N VAL A 148 -7.75 -10.14 9.13
CA VAL A 148 -8.97 -9.36 9.36
C VAL A 148 -8.80 -7.91 8.88
N LEU A 149 -7.65 -7.28 9.10
CA LEU A 149 -7.33 -5.95 8.56
C LEU A 149 -7.31 -5.96 7.03
N ALA A 150 -6.75 -7.00 6.40
CA ALA A 150 -6.79 -7.15 4.95
C ALA A 150 -8.24 -7.27 4.43
N LEU A 151 -9.14 -7.91 5.18
CA LEU A 151 -10.56 -7.98 4.83
C LEU A 151 -11.32 -6.65 5.08
N PHE A 152 -10.97 -5.90 6.13
CA PHE A 152 -11.65 -4.66 6.54
C PHE A 152 -11.11 -3.39 5.86
N VAL A 153 -9.80 -3.33 5.60
CA VAL A 153 -9.05 -2.18 5.05
C VAL A 153 -8.70 -2.42 3.57
N GLY A 154 -8.65 -3.69 3.12
CA GLY A 154 -8.30 -4.08 1.75
C GLY A 154 -9.28 -3.58 0.70
N GLY A 155 -9.13 -2.32 0.35
CA GLY A 155 -9.75 -1.70 -0.81
C GLY A 155 -8.99 -1.98 -2.12
N ILE A 156 -7.88 -2.71 -2.04
CA ILE A 156 -7.08 -3.18 -3.18
C ILE A 156 -6.66 -4.60 -2.83
N GLY A 157 -7.57 -5.55 -3.06
CA GLY A 157 -7.18 -6.95 -3.10
C GLY A 157 -6.34 -7.16 -4.36
N TYR A 158 -5.02 -7.20 -4.22
CA TYR A 158 -4.20 -7.96 -5.17
C TYR A 158 -4.60 -9.42 -4.99
N GLY A 159 -5.65 -9.83 -5.69
CA GLY A 159 -5.98 -11.24 -5.83
C GLY A 159 -4.73 -11.92 -6.36
N VAL A 160 -4.25 -12.92 -5.63
CA VAL A 160 -3.26 -13.85 -6.16
C VAL A 160 -3.99 -14.71 -7.19
N SER A 161 -4.22 -14.15 -8.38
CA SER A 161 -4.71 -14.82 -9.58
C SER A 161 -4.31 -14.02 -10.83
N GLY A 162 -3.13 -14.30 -11.37
CA GLY A 162 -2.73 -13.92 -12.73
C GLY A 162 -2.51 -12.41 -12.97
N ALA A 163 -1.56 -12.09 -13.83
CA ALA A 163 -1.32 -10.72 -14.29
C ALA A 163 -2.42 -10.18 -15.24
N ASP A 164 -3.53 -10.92 -15.42
CA ASP A 164 -4.60 -10.66 -16.40
C ASP A 164 -5.97 -10.35 -15.76
N ASP A 165 -6.13 -10.41 -14.44
CA ASP A 165 -7.37 -9.97 -13.79
C ASP A 165 -7.39 -8.45 -13.64
N ASP A 166 -8.46 -7.78 -14.10
CA ASP A 166 -8.74 -6.38 -13.80
C ASP A 166 -8.54 -6.13 -12.29
N PRO A 167 -7.94 -5.00 -11.87
CA PRO A 167 -7.83 -4.68 -10.45
C PRO A 167 -9.26 -4.64 -9.87
N VAL A 168 -9.64 -5.70 -9.16
CA VAL A 168 -10.92 -5.75 -8.47
C VAL A 168 -10.84 -4.72 -7.36
N VAL A 169 -11.45 -3.56 -7.59
CA VAL A 169 -11.69 -2.55 -6.56
C VAL A 169 -12.68 -3.18 -5.58
N THR A 170 -12.15 -3.89 -4.59
CA THR A 170 -12.95 -4.38 -3.47
C THR A 170 -13.34 -3.18 -2.63
N VAL A 171 -14.64 -2.94 -2.43
CA VAL A 171 -15.07 -1.84 -1.56
C VAL A 171 -14.88 -2.28 -0.11
N SER A 172 -14.07 -1.56 0.65
CA SER A 172 -13.81 -1.90 2.06
C SER A 172 -15.08 -1.76 2.90
N LEU A 173 -15.33 -2.69 3.84
CA LEU A 173 -16.50 -2.62 4.72
C LEU A 173 -16.52 -1.30 5.52
N VAL A 174 -15.35 -0.84 5.98
CA VAL A 174 -15.21 0.46 6.65
C VAL A 174 -15.60 1.60 5.71
N GLY A 175 -15.16 1.58 4.45
CA GLY A 175 -15.54 2.57 3.45
C GLY A 175 -17.05 2.59 3.19
N ILE A 176 -17.70 1.42 3.13
CA ILE A 176 -19.17 1.31 3.00
C ILE A 176 -19.86 1.89 4.23
N LEU A 177 -19.42 1.53 5.44
CA LEU A 177 -20.00 2.03 6.69
C LEU A 177 -19.87 3.55 6.81
N VAL A 178 -18.71 4.11 6.48
CA VAL A 178 -18.47 5.55 6.48
C VAL A 178 -19.29 6.26 5.39
N LEU A 179 -19.44 5.65 4.21
CA LEU A 179 -20.29 6.19 3.15
C LEU A 179 -21.76 6.22 3.59
N VAL A 180 -22.27 5.13 4.19
CA VAL A 180 -23.62 5.09 4.76
C VAL A 180 -23.79 6.15 5.85
N ALA A 181 -22.80 6.31 6.73
CA ALA A 181 -22.80 7.37 7.74
C ALA A 181 -22.88 8.76 7.12
N GLY A 182 -22.06 9.03 6.10
CA GLY A 182 -22.02 10.28 5.34
C GLY A 182 -23.33 10.58 4.62
N VAL A 183 -23.95 9.57 3.98
CA VAL A 183 -25.25 9.72 3.31
C VAL A 183 -26.38 9.98 4.31
N VAL A 184 -26.42 9.25 5.43
CA VAL A 184 -27.40 9.50 6.49
C VAL A 184 -27.23 10.90 7.09
N LEU A 185 -25.98 11.32 7.34
CA LEU A 185 -25.65 12.67 7.81
C LEU A 185 -26.06 13.74 6.78
N LEU A 186 -25.86 13.49 5.49
CA LEU A 186 -26.22 14.40 4.41
C LEU A 186 -27.74 14.61 4.32
N VAL A 187 -28.52 13.54 4.41
CA VAL A 187 -29.99 13.57 4.26
C VAL A 187 -30.67 14.03 5.54
N THR A 188 -30.27 13.49 6.70
CA THR A 188 -30.97 13.73 7.98
C THR A 188 -30.37 14.87 8.79
N GLY A 189 -29.13 15.26 8.49
CA GLY A 189 -28.37 16.21 9.30
C GLY A 189 -27.97 15.69 10.67
N ARG A 190 -28.08 14.38 10.92
CA ARG A 190 -27.72 13.74 12.18
C ARG A 190 -26.83 12.53 11.92
N TYR A 191 -25.72 12.45 12.63
CA TYR A 191 -24.84 11.28 12.54
C TYR A 191 -25.50 10.08 13.26
N PRO A 192 -25.61 8.91 12.63
CA PRO A 192 -26.17 7.71 13.27
C PRO A 192 -25.26 7.19 14.40
N ARG A 193 -25.68 7.38 15.66
CA ARG A 193 -24.91 6.99 16.86
C ARG A 193 -24.45 5.52 16.87
N PRO A 194 -25.29 4.51 16.55
CA PRO A 194 -24.82 3.11 16.53
C PRO A 194 -23.70 2.84 15.53
N LEU A 195 -23.68 3.59 14.43
CA LEU A 195 -22.64 3.47 13.40
C LEU A 195 -21.34 4.14 13.84
N PHE A 196 -21.44 5.28 14.52
CA PHE A 196 -20.30 5.92 15.18
C PHE A 196 -19.67 4.99 16.22
N ASP A 197 -20.49 4.38 17.08
CA ASP A 197 -20.01 3.48 18.14
C ASP A 197 -19.31 2.24 17.55
N LEU A 198 -19.80 1.75 16.41
CA LEU A 198 -19.17 0.65 15.66
C LEU A 198 -17.84 1.07 15.02
N LEU A 199 -17.79 2.20 14.31
CA LEU A 199 -16.59 2.71 13.65
C LEU A 199 -15.48 2.97 14.67
N LEU A 200 -15.81 3.63 15.77
CA LEU A 200 -14.87 3.89 16.85
C LEU A 200 -14.37 2.58 17.48
N GLY A 201 -15.22 1.56 17.58
CA GLY A 201 -14.80 0.26 18.07
C GLY A 201 -13.83 -0.48 17.12
N VAL A 202 -14.03 -0.34 15.80
CA VAL A 202 -13.09 -0.85 14.78
C VAL A 202 -11.77 -0.11 14.87
N ASP A 203 -11.78 1.22 14.88
CA ASP A 203 -10.56 2.04 14.99
C ASP A 203 -9.77 1.75 16.27
N ARG A 204 -10.47 1.59 17.42
CA ARG A 204 -9.83 1.18 18.68
C ARG A 204 -9.14 -0.16 18.54
N TRP A 205 -9.81 -1.14 17.94
CA TRP A 205 -9.20 -2.45 17.69
C TRP A 205 -7.97 -2.35 16.76
N VAL A 206 -8.05 -1.59 15.67
CA VAL A 206 -6.91 -1.36 14.75
C VAL A 206 -5.72 -0.72 15.47
N LEU A 207 -5.96 0.30 16.30
CA LEU A 207 -4.91 0.99 17.06
C LEU A 207 -4.25 0.08 18.11
N ARG A 208 -5.01 -0.81 18.75
CA ARG A 208 -4.47 -1.85 19.65
C ARG A 208 -3.58 -2.84 18.90
N VAL A 209 -3.99 -3.26 17.70
CA VAL A 209 -3.18 -4.12 16.82
C VAL A 209 -1.90 -3.41 16.39
N ALA A 210 -1.99 -2.14 15.98
CA ALA A 210 -0.83 -1.34 15.59
C ALA A 210 0.18 -1.21 16.73
N ALA A 211 -0.26 -0.92 17.96
CA ALA A 211 0.60 -0.85 19.13
C ALA A 211 1.27 -2.20 19.45
N TYR A 212 0.54 -3.32 19.30
CA TYR A 212 1.08 -4.66 19.48
C TYR A 212 2.13 -5.02 18.43
N ALA A 213 1.85 -4.74 17.15
CA ALA A 213 2.78 -4.94 16.04
C ALA A 213 4.04 -4.07 16.15
N ALA A 214 3.89 -2.85 16.68
CA ALA A 214 4.98 -1.92 16.95
C ALA A 214 5.76 -2.22 18.25
N LEU A 215 5.51 -3.39 18.88
CA LEU A 215 6.19 -3.88 20.08
C LEU A 215 5.96 -2.98 21.32
N MET A 216 4.89 -2.20 21.35
CA MET A 216 4.60 -1.25 22.44
C MET A 216 3.87 -1.92 23.61
N THR A 217 3.31 -3.10 23.42
CA THR A 217 2.63 -3.89 24.46
C THR A 217 2.85 -5.37 24.29
N ASP A 218 2.99 -6.11 25.40
CA ASP A 218 3.06 -7.57 25.38
C ASP A 218 1.71 -8.29 25.39
N ARG A 219 0.63 -7.59 25.75
CA ARG A 219 -0.74 -8.15 25.76
C ARG A 219 -1.31 -8.26 24.35
N TYR A 220 -1.67 -9.49 23.97
CA TYR A 220 -2.36 -9.78 22.71
C TYR A 220 -3.66 -8.96 22.59
N PRO A 221 -3.92 -8.26 21.46
CA PRO A 221 -5.12 -7.45 21.30
C PRO A 221 -6.37 -8.33 21.31
N PRO A 222 -7.36 -8.04 22.19
CA PRO A 222 -8.58 -8.82 22.23
C PRO A 222 -9.43 -8.57 20.97
N PHE A 223 -10.11 -9.60 20.45
CA PHE A 223 -11.08 -9.50 19.34
C PHE A 223 -12.42 -8.91 19.81
N ARG A 224 -12.37 -7.80 20.56
CA ARG A 224 -13.53 -7.03 21.00
C ARG A 224 -13.38 -5.59 20.50
N LEU A 225 -14.49 -5.05 19.98
CA LEU A 225 -14.53 -3.69 19.45
C LEU A 225 -14.73 -2.64 20.55
N ASP A 226 -15.26 -3.03 21.72
CA ASP A 226 -15.51 -2.14 22.86
C ASP A 226 -16.29 -0.86 22.47
N GLN A 227 -17.39 -1.00 21.73
CA GLN A 227 -18.15 0.10 21.12
C GLN A 227 -18.47 1.26 22.08
N GLY A 228 -18.46 2.48 21.55
CA GLY A 228 -18.80 3.70 22.28
C GLY A 228 -17.62 4.68 22.45
N PRO A 229 -17.90 5.93 22.90
CA PRO A 229 -16.96 7.06 22.90
C PRO A 229 -15.75 6.89 23.81
N HIS A 230 -15.87 6.10 24.88
CA HIS A 230 -14.82 5.90 25.88
C HIS A 230 -14.40 4.44 25.98
N ASP A 231 -13.11 4.19 26.21
CA ASP A 231 -12.63 2.83 26.49
C ASP A 231 -13.25 2.35 27.83
N PRO A 232 -13.91 1.17 27.87
CA PRO A 232 -14.48 0.66 29.11
C PRO A 232 -13.37 0.42 30.16
N ALA A 233 -13.35 1.28 31.18
CA ALA A 233 -12.57 1.06 32.39
C ALA A 233 -12.94 -0.32 32.98
N PRO A 234 -11.97 -1.04 33.59
CA PRO A 234 -12.27 -2.30 34.26
C PRO A 234 -13.22 -2.05 35.43
N GLY A 235 -14.49 -2.42 35.24
CA GLY A 235 -15.52 -2.37 36.26
C GLY A 235 -16.49 -1.21 36.08
N GLY A 236 -17.65 -1.49 35.46
CA GLY A 236 -18.80 -0.61 35.54
C GLY A 236 -19.29 -0.54 36.98
N VAL A 237 -19.05 0.58 37.66
CA VAL A 237 -19.86 1.04 38.79
C VAL A 237 -20.08 2.54 38.59
N ALA A 238 -21.34 2.94 38.65
CA ALA A 238 -21.77 4.33 38.59
C ALA A 238 -20.90 5.23 39.49
N VAL A 239 -20.46 6.35 38.94
CA VAL A 239 -19.80 7.44 39.68
C VAL A 239 -20.77 7.91 40.78
N HIS A 240 -20.54 7.45 42.01
CA HIS A 240 -20.95 8.21 43.18
C HIS A 240 -19.99 9.42 43.31
N PRO A 241 -20.49 10.63 43.63
CA PRO A 241 -19.62 11.78 43.84
C PRO A 241 -18.64 11.49 44.99
N PRO A 242 -17.37 11.90 44.91
CA PRO A 242 -16.42 11.68 45.99
C PRO A 242 -16.86 12.43 47.25
N ALA A 243 -16.90 11.72 48.38
CA ALA A 243 -17.06 12.32 49.70
C ALA A 243 -15.86 13.22 50.03
N PRO A 244 -16.03 14.25 50.88
CA PRO A 244 -14.95 15.21 51.17
C PRO A 244 -13.81 14.52 51.93
N VAL A 245 -12.60 14.60 51.37
CA VAL A 245 -11.38 14.11 52.00
C VAL A 245 -10.94 15.11 53.08
N ALA A 246 -10.77 14.62 54.31
CA ALA A 246 -10.14 15.36 55.41
C ALA A 246 -8.63 15.53 55.15
N PRO A 247 -8.00 16.63 55.57
CA PRO A 247 -6.61 16.94 55.23
C PRO A 247 -5.61 16.01 55.95
N ALA A 248 -4.66 15.47 55.19
CA ALA A 248 -3.49 14.76 55.70
C ALA A 248 -2.40 15.75 56.19
N PRO A 249 -1.58 15.38 57.20
CA PRO A 249 -0.59 16.27 57.80
C PRO A 249 0.63 16.51 56.89
N ALA A 250 1.23 17.69 57.07
CA ALA A 250 2.35 18.22 56.29
C ALA A 250 3.61 17.34 56.35
N THR A 251 4.25 17.17 55.19
CA THR A 251 5.55 16.50 55.01
C THR A 251 6.67 17.55 55.10
N GLU A 252 7.76 17.21 55.80
CA GLU A 252 8.96 18.04 55.95
C GLU A 252 9.77 18.17 54.64
N PRO A 253 10.63 19.20 54.50
CA PRO A 253 11.35 19.49 53.26
C PRO A 253 12.57 18.58 53.07
N HIS A 254 12.65 17.89 51.92
CA HIS A 254 13.86 17.21 51.47
C HIS A 254 14.79 18.17 50.71
N GLU A 255 16.08 18.16 51.07
CA GLU A 255 17.15 18.92 50.40
C GLU A 255 17.38 18.47 48.94
N PRO A 256 17.86 19.37 48.05
CA PRO A 256 18.08 19.04 46.65
C PRO A 256 19.38 18.24 46.43
N TYR A 257 19.26 17.03 45.90
CA TYR A 257 20.39 16.28 45.35
C TYR A 257 20.86 16.92 44.02
N ALA A 258 22.12 17.34 43.96
CA ALA A 258 22.77 17.82 42.75
C ALA A 258 22.93 16.69 41.72
N ARG A 259 22.32 16.84 40.53
CA ARG A 259 22.52 15.91 39.40
C ARG A 259 23.88 16.16 38.74
N PRO A 260 24.70 15.13 38.45
CA PRO A 260 25.90 15.30 37.63
C PRO A 260 25.53 15.67 36.19
N GLY A 261 26.24 16.65 35.62
CA GLY A 261 25.99 17.20 34.29
C GLY A 261 26.22 16.19 33.16
N ARG A 262 25.16 15.91 32.39
CA ARG A 262 25.26 15.22 31.09
C ARG A 262 25.72 16.21 30.00
N ARG A 263 27.03 16.29 29.74
CA ARG A 263 27.58 16.70 28.43
C ARG A 263 27.40 15.52 27.46
N GLY A 264 26.80 15.57 26.28
CA GLY A 264 26.08 16.59 25.52
C GLY A 264 25.93 16.08 24.08
N TRP A 265 24.89 15.28 23.81
CA TRP A 265 24.35 15.16 22.44
C TRP A 265 23.68 16.49 22.14
N THR A 266 24.24 17.29 21.23
CA THR A 266 23.60 18.54 20.82
C THR A 266 22.37 18.21 19.97
N THR A 267 21.33 19.06 20.04
CA THR A 267 20.11 18.93 19.21
C THR A 267 20.47 18.72 17.74
N GLY A 268 21.51 19.41 17.24
CA GLY A 268 22.03 19.25 15.87
C GLY A 268 22.61 17.86 15.55
N ARG A 269 23.21 17.17 16.53
CA ARG A 269 23.73 15.80 16.35
C ARG A 269 22.60 14.77 16.38
N VAL A 270 21.59 14.98 17.22
CA VAL A 270 20.36 14.16 17.23
C VAL A 270 19.64 14.30 15.88
N THR A 271 19.42 15.52 15.40
CA THR A 271 18.77 15.76 14.10
C THR A 271 19.57 15.18 12.94
N ALA A 272 20.90 15.29 12.93
CA ALA A 272 21.74 14.70 11.89
C ALA A 272 21.63 13.16 11.86
N VAL A 273 21.62 12.50 13.02
CA VAL A 273 21.45 11.04 13.11
C VAL A 273 20.05 10.62 12.68
N VAL A 274 19.01 11.36 13.07
CA VAL A 274 17.62 11.08 12.65
C VAL A 274 17.47 11.23 11.14
N VAL A 275 17.92 12.34 10.55
CA VAL A 275 17.87 12.55 9.09
C VAL A 275 18.71 11.50 8.36
N GLY A 276 19.89 11.16 8.88
CA GLY A 276 20.73 10.11 8.31
C GLY A 276 20.05 8.73 8.32
N ALA A 277 19.40 8.36 9.43
CA ALA A 277 18.66 7.11 9.53
C ALA A 277 17.45 7.05 8.58
N LEU A 278 16.72 8.17 8.42
CA LEU A 278 15.62 8.28 7.45
C LEU A 278 16.11 8.08 6.01
N LEU A 279 17.25 8.68 5.65
CA LEU A 279 17.83 8.53 4.31
C LEU A 279 18.33 7.11 4.03
N VAL A 280 18.92 6.42 5.02
CA VAL A 280 19.34 5.01 4.87
C VAL A 280 18.13 4.10 4.64
N VAL A 281 17.01 4.32 5.34
CA VAL A 281 15.83 3.48 5.14
C VAL A 281 15.10 3.80 3.84
N MET A 282 15.02 5.07 3.47
CA MET A 282 14.51 5.46 2.16
C MET A 282 15.33 4.80 1.03
N SER A 283 16.65 4.73 1.20
CA SER A 283 17.54 3.97 0.30
C SER A 283 17.22 2.48 0.26
N CYS A 284 17.00 1.83 1.41
CA CYS A 284 16.58 0.42 1.44
C CYS A 284 15.26 0.19 0.69
N GLY A 285 14.28 1.10 0.83
CA GLY A 285 13.01 1.01 0.10
C GLY A 285 13.20 1.17 -1.40
N LEU A 286 13.84 2.26 -1.83
CA LEU A 286 14.10 2.53 -3.25
C LEU A 286 14.97 1.44 -3.89
N GLY A 287 16.01 0.98 -3.18
CA GLY A 287 16.92 -0.05 -3.62
C GLY A 287 16.26 -1.43 -3.66
N GLY A 288 15.43 -1.75 -2.67
CA GLY A 288 14.62 -2.97 -2.65
C GLY A 288 13.66 -3.01 -3.84
N THR A 289 12.87 -1.96 -4.04
CA THR A 289 11.96 -1.85 -5.19
C THR A 289 12.71 -1.92 -6.52
N GLY A 290 13.80 -1.15 -6.68
CA GLY A 290 14.62 -1.17 -7.89
C GLY A 290 15.24 -2.55 -8.17
N ALA A 291 15.73 -3.25 -7.14
CA ALA A 291 16.29 -4.59 -7.27
C ALA A 291 15.23 -5.64 -7.61
N THR A 292 14.06 -5.59 -6.97
CA THR A 292 12.95 -6.50 -7.30
C THR A 292 12.46 -6.28 -8.73
N LEU A 293 12.30 -5.02 -9.15
CA LEU A 293 11.96 -4.70 -10.54
C LEU A 293 13.01 -5.19 -11.53
N ALA A 294 14.31 -5.01 -11.23
CA ALA A 294 15.40 -5.51 -12.08
C ALA A 294 15.39 -7.03 -12.21
N VAL A 295 15.11 -7.76 -11.13
CA VAL A 295 15.00 -9.23 -11.18
C VAL A 295 13.76 -9.65 -11.95
N ALA A 296 12.61 -9.03 -11.70
CA ALA A 296 11.37 -9.35 -12.41
C ALA A 296 11.49 -9.07 -13.92
N ASP A 297 12.07 -7.93 -14.28
CA ASP A 297 12.35 -7.55 -15.67
C ASP A 297 13.31 -8.54 -16.35
N GLY A 298 14.44 -8.87 -15.71
CA GLY A 298 15.40 -9.83 -16.25
C GLY A 298 14.86 -11.26 -16.40
N LEU A 299 13.91 -11.66 -15.54
CA LEU A 299 13.23 -12.97 -15.65
C LEU A 299 12.08 -12.96 -16.66
N GLY A 300 11.48 -11.79 -16.91
CA GLY A 300 10.37 -11.62 -17.84
C GLY A 300 10.79 -11.39 -19.29
N ARG A 301 12.04 -10.99 -19.54
CA ARG A 301 12.57 -10.75 -20.89
C ARG A 301 13.02 -12.03 -21.58
N ASP A 302 12.71 -12.14 -22.87
CA ASP A 302 13.27 -13.18 -23.72
C ASP A 302 14.74 -12.88 -24.11
N ALA A 303 15.35 -13.79 -24.88
CA ALA A 303 16.74 -13.67 -25.33
C ALA A 303 16.99 -12.45 -26.24
N GLN A 304 15.94 -11.79 -26.73
CA GLN A 304 16.00 -10.58 -27.55
C GLN A 304 15.63 -9.31 -26.77
N GLY A 305 15.28 -9.43 -25.50
CA GLY A 305 14.97 -8.29 -24.63
C GLY A 305 13.49 -7.88 -24.63
N PHE A 306 12.60 -8.65 -25.24
CA PHE A 306 11.16 -8.37 -25.22
C PHE A 306 10.52 -8.93 -23.95
N LEU A 307 9.64 -8.15 -23.32
CA LEU A 307 8.72 -8.67 -22.32
C LEU A 307 7.59 -9.41 -23.03
N THR A 308 7.53 -10.72 -22.85
CA THR A 308 6.64 -11.59 -23.63
C THR A 308 5.41 -11.98 -22.84
N GLY A 309 4.22 -11.83 -23.45
CA GLY A 309 2.98 -12.33 -22.89
C GLY A 309 2.83 -13.86 -23.04
N PRO A 310 1.78 -14.45 -22.46
CA PRO A 310 1.49 -15.86 -22.63
C PRO A 310 1.14 -16.20 -24.08
N THR A 311 1.50 -17.40 -24.52
CA THR A 311 1.05 -17.94 -25.83
C THR A 311 -0.45 -18.20 -25.78
N ARG A 312 -1.18 -17.73 -26.78
CA ARG A 312 -2.64 -17.94 -26.92
C ARG A 312 -2.93 -18.61 -28.25
N SER A 313 -3.80 -19.63 -28.22
CA SER A 313 -4.25 -20.34 -29.41
C SER A 313 -5.46 -19.65 -30.02
N PHE A 314 -5.42 -19.44 -31.33
CA PHE A 314 -6.51 -18.88 -32.12
C PHE A 314 -6.88 -19.85 -33.24
N SER A 315 -8.17 -19.94 -33.53
CA SER A 315 -8.71 -20.81 -34.59
C SER A 315 -9.97 -20.17 -35.15
N THR A 316 -10.07 -20.13 -36.48
CA THR A 316 -11.24 -19.62 -37.22
C THR A 316 -11.41 -20.34 -38.56
N ASP A 317 -12.66 -20.50 -38.99
CA ASP A 317 -13.01 -21.01 -40.32
C ASP A 317 -12.91 -19.93 -41.42
N ALA A 318 -12.53 -18.70 -41.05
CA ALA A 318 -12.32 -17.59 -41.96
C ALA A 318 -10.94 -17.64 -42.66
N PHE A 319 -10.75 -16.83 -43.71
CA PHE A 319 -9.47 -16.77 -44.44
C PHE A 319 -8.43 -15.88 -43.74
N ALA A 320 -8.87 -15.01 -42.83
CA ALA A 320 -8.00 -14.12 -42.08
C ALA A 320 -8.50 -13.95 -40.65
N LEU A 321 -7.56 -13.80 -39.73
CA LEU A 321 -7.77 -13.35 -38.37
C LEU A 321 -7.19 -11.94 -38.21
N THR A 322 -7.96 -11.01 -37.67
CA THR A 322 -7.56 -9.62 -37.48
C THR A 322 -7.66 -9.22 -36.01
N SER A 323 -6.72 -8.38 -35.55
CA SER A 323 -6.85 -7.71 -34.26
C SER A 323 -7.94 -6.64 -34.30
N SER A 324 -8.42 -6.23 -33.13
CA SER A 324 -9.06 -4.92 -32.99
C SER A 324 -8.09 -3.80 -33.40
N ASP A 325 -8.67 -2.66 -33.83
CA ASP A 325 -7.89 -1.51 -34.25
C ASP A 325 -7.09 -0.99 -33.05
N LEU A 326 -5.76 -1.04 -33.17
CA LEU A 326 -4.84 -0.57 -32.14
C LEU A 326 -4.63 0.92 -32.34
N GLU A 327 -5.30 1.72 -31.51
CA GLU A 327 -5.16 3.17 -31.50
C GLU A 327 -3.89 3.55 -30.72
N VAL A 328 -2.82 3.89 -31.44
CA VAL A 328 -1.53 4.22 -30.85
C VAL A 328 -1.36 5.73 -30.72
N HIS A 329 -1.20 6.18 -29.48
CA HIS A 329 -0.84 7.56 -29.13
C HIS A 329 0.54 7.58 -28.45
N THR A 330 1.59 7.89 -29.20
CA THR A 330 2.97 8.07 -28.70
C THR A 330 3.21 9.47 -28.12
N GLY A 331 2.24 10.37 -28.22
CA GLY A 331 2.31 11.75 -27.74
C GLY A 331 2.28 11.88 -26.22
N THR A 332 3.44 11.77 -25.57
CA THR A 332 3.59 12.26 -24.19
C THR A 332 4.02 13.73 -24.24
N THR A 333 3.06 14.65 -24.25
CA THR A 333 3.32 16.07 -24.01
C THR A 333 3.84 16.25 -22.58
N GLY A 334 5.16 16.28 -22.40
CA GLY A 334 5.75 16.67 -21.11
C GLY A 334 7.06 16.00 -20.70
N GLY A 335 7.80 15.35 -21.60
CA GLY A 335 9.13 14.82 -21.30
C GLY A 335 10.09 15.92 -20.88
N THR A 336 10.31 16.07 -19.58
CA THR A 336 11.53 16.70 -19.06
C THR A 336 12.71 15.88 -19.60
N GLY A 337 13.72 16.47 -20.25
CA GLY A 337 14.75 15.76 -21.05
C GLY A 337 15.63 14.69 -20.38
N TRP A 338 15.26 14.19 -19.20
CA TRP A 338 15.82 13.03 -18.50
C TRP A 338 14.91 11.79 -18.55
N TRP A 339 13.72 11.83 -19.16
CA TRP A 339 12.86 10.67 -19.42
C TRP A 339 12.91 10.27 -20.91
N PRO A 340 12.78 8.97 -21.26
CA PRO A 340 12.66 8.55 -22.64
C PRO A 340 11.42 9.14 -23.31
N ASP A 341 11.55 9.53 -24.58
CA ASP A 341 10.43 10.07 -25.37
C ASP A 341 9.36 9.01 -25.70
N ARG A 342 9.67 7.72 -25.51
CA ARG A 342 8.78 6.58 -25.79
C ARG A 342 8.67 5.65 -24.60
N ILE A 343 7.43 5.34 -24.21
CA ILE A 343 7.08 4.41 -23.13
C ILE A 343 7.23 2.95 -23.60
N LEU A 344 6.87 2.68 -24.87
CA LEU A 344 7.00 1.38 -25.54
C LEU A 344 7.98 1.50 -26.71
N GLY A 345 8.89 0.54 -26.82
CA GLY A 345 9.84 0.41 -27.91
C GLY A 345 9.25 -0.40 -29.07
N ASP A 346 10.02 -1.36 -29.58
CA ASP A 346 9.54 -2.25 -30.63
C ASP A 346 8.54 -3.29 -30.07
N VAL A 347 7.55 -3.64 -30.88
CA VAL A 347 6.60 -4.73 -30.60
C VAL A 347 6.97 -5.94 -31.44
N GLU A 348 6.92 -7.12 -30.81
CA GLU A 348 7.12 -8.41 -31.44
C GLU A 348 5.81 -9.22 -31.44
N VAL A 349 5.48 -9.81 -32.59
CA VAL A 349 4.44 -10.83 -32.71
C VAL A 349 5.05 -12.07 -33.33
N VAL A 350 4.95 -13.20 -32.63
CA VAL A 350 5.37 -14.52 -33.12
C VAL A 350 4.15 -15.40 -33.24
N ALA A 351 3.89 -15.92 -34.43
CA ALA A 351 2.86 -16.95 -34.63
C ALA A 351 3.54 -18.29 -34.92
N SER A 352 2.96 -19.40 -34.47
CA SER A 352 3.39 -20.76 -34.79
C SER A 352 2.27 -21.50 -35.52
N ALA A 353 2.62 -22.04 -36.68
CA ALA A 353 1.70 -22.79 -37.54
C ALA A 353 1.57 -24.25 -37.10
N PRO A 354 0.42 -24.89 -37.39
CA PRO A 354 0.29 -26.34 -37.31
C PRO A 354 1.31 -27.07 -38.20
N PRO A 355 1.63 -28.35 -37.90
CA PRO A 355 2.57 -29.12 -38.69
C PRO A 355 2.15 -29.24 -40.16
N GLY A 356 3.01 -28.78 -41.09
CA GLY A 356 2.77 -28.84 -42.53
C GLY A 356 2.15 -27.59 -43.14
N GLU A 357 1.78 -26.61 -42.31
CA GLU A 357 1.21 -25.34 -42.73
C GLU A 357 2.22 -24.20 -42.68
N ARG A 358 1.93 -23.12 -43.40
CA ARG A 358 2.70 -21.87 -43.35
C ARG A 358 1.76 -20.71 -43.12
N LEU A 359 2.09 -19.89 -42.14
CA LEU A 359 1.32 -18.70 -41.80
C LEU A 359 2.02 -17.44 -42.32
N PHE A 360 1.21 -16.43 -42.57
CA PHE A 360 1.58 -15.05 -42.81
C PHE A 360 1.13 -14.21 -41.61
N VAL A 361 2.02 -13.38 -41.08
CA VAL A 361 1.68 -12.31 -40.12
C VAL A 361 2.10 -10.98 -40.74
N GLY A 362 1.20 -10.00 -40.70
CA GLY A 362 1.49 -8.64 -41.16
C GLY A 362 0.82 -7.58 -40.30
N ILE A 363 1.39 -6.38 -40.28
CA ILE A 363 0.80 -5.19 -39.67
C ILE A 363 0.74 -4.08 -40.70
N ALA A 364 -0.39 -3.40 -40.79
CA ALA A 364 -0.63 -2.28 -41.68
C ALA A 364 -1.63 -1.29 -41.07
N ARG A 365 -1.80 -0.13 -41.70
CA ARG A 365 -2.81 0.84 -41.26
C ARG A 365 -4.20 0.22 -41.37
N ALA A 366 -5.06 0.49 -40.41
CA ALA A 366 -6.40 -0.11 -40.33
C ALA A 366 -7.21 0.09 -41.63
N ARG A 367 -7.10 1.28 -42.25
CA ARG A 367 -7.73 1.60 -43.54
C ARG A 367 -7.25 0.73 -44.72
N ASP A 368 -5.96 0.38 -44.74
CA ASP A 368 -5.34 -0.36 -45.85
C ASP A 368 -5.68 -1.85 -45.71
N VAL A 369 -5.72 -2.35 -44.47
CA VAL A 369 -6.22 -3.70 -44.14
C VAL A 369 -7.70 -3.83 -44.49
N ALA A 370 -8.53 -2.84 -44.13
CA ALA A 370 -9.96 -2.84 -44.44
C ALA A 370 -10.21 -2.89 -45.96
N ALA A 371 -9.41 -2.16 -46.75
CA ALA A 371 -9.50 -2.21 -48.21
C ALA A 371 -9.06 -3.57 -48.80
N TYR A 372 -8.01 -4.18 -48.24
CA TYR A 372 -7.53 -5.50 -48.68
C TYR A 372 -8.49 -6.63 -48.32
N LEU A 373 -9.18 -6.53 -47.18
CA LEU A 373 -10.15 -7.52 -46.71
C LEU A 373 -11.58 -7.24 -47.17
N ASP A 374 -11.80 -6.24 -48.05
CA ASP A 374 -13.13 -5.96 -48.59
C ASP A 374 -13.65 -7.17 -49.39
N GLY A 375 -14.82 -7.69 -49.00
CA GLY A 375 -15.39 -8.92 -49.57
C GLY A 375 -14.68 -10.23 -49.16
N VAL A 376 -13.69 -10.18 -48.26
CA VAL A 376 -13.00 -11.35 -47.70
C VAL A 376 -13.61 -11.75 -46.37
N ARG A 377 -13.93 -13.04 -46.22
CA ARG A 377 -14.37 -13.59 -44.93
C ARG A 377 -13.21 -13.59 -43.95
N HIS A 378 -13.33 -12.78 -42.90
CA HIS A 378 -12.33 -12.65 -41.83
C HIS A 378 -12.99 -12.60 -40.45
N ALA A 379 -12.29 -13.13 -39.46
CA ALA A 379 -12.66 -13.03 -38.06
C ALA A 379 -11.88 -11.89 -37.39
N ARG A 380 -12.57 -11.01 -36.66
CA ARG A 380 -11.97 -9.95 -35.85
C ARG A 380 -12.02 -10.35 -34.39
N VAL A 381 -10.87 -10.32 -33.71
CA VAL A 381 -10.80 -10.56 -32.26
C VAL A 381 -11.35 -9.34 -31.53
N LEU A 382 -12.46 -9.50 -30.81
CA LEU A 382 -13.07 -8.42 -30.02
C LEU A 382 -12.45 -8.31 -28.63
N GLU A 383 -12.43 -9.43 -27.91
CA GLU A 383 -11.90 -9.55 -26.55
C GLU A 383 -11.47 -10.99 -26.27
N VAL A 384 -10.71 -11.18 -25.19
CA VAL A 384 -10.37 -12.51 -24.67
C VAL A 384 -10.99 -12.65 -23.29
N ARG A 385 -12.08 -13.42 -23.18
CA ARG A 385 -12.82 -13.63 -21.94
C ARG A 385 -12.42 -14.96 -21.31
N ASN A 386 -11.83 -14.94 -20.12
CA ASN A 386 -11.33 -16.14 -19.42
C ASN A 386 -10.39 -17.00 -20.29
N GLY A 387 -9.48 -16.36 -21.05
CA GLY A 387 -8.56 -17.04 -21.95
C GLY A 387 -9.16 -17.55 -23.27
N THR A 388 -10.46 -17.38 -23.50
CA THR A 388 -11.12 -17.76 -24.76
C THR A 388 -11.33 -16.52 -25.64
N PRO A 389 -10.83 -16.50 -26.88
CA PRO A 389 -11.05 -15.39 -27.79
C PRO A 389 -12.50 -15.35 -28.30
N VAL A 390 -13.08 -14.15 -28.31
CA VAL A 390 -14.41 -13.86 -28.89
C VAL A 390 -14.21 -13.18 -30.24
N TYR A 391 -14.84 -13.71 -31.27
CA TYR A 391 -14.72 -13.23 -32.65
C TYR A 391 -15.98 -12.54 -33.15
N ASP A 392 -15.80 -11.53 -34.00
CA ASP A 392 -16.81 -11.00 -34.90
C ASP A 392 -16.45 -11.45 -36.33
N GLU A 393 -17.33 -12.20 -36.98
CA GLU A 393 -17.06 -12.78 -38.29
C GLU A 393 -17.77 -12.00 -39.39
N SER A 394 -17.00 -11.62 -40.42
CA SER A 394 -17.53 -11.02 -41.63
C SER A 394 -17.86 -12.08 -42.68
N GLY A 395 -18.89 -11.83 -43.50
CA GLY A 395 -19.17 -12.64 -44.67
C GLY A 395 -18.19 -12.34 -45.82
N GLY A 396 -17.98 -13.30 -46.72
CA GLY A 396 -17.12 -13.09 -47.89
C GLY A 396 -16.52 -14.35 -48.50
N GLY A 397 -15.66 -14.13 -49.49
CA GLY A 397 -14.90 -15.15 -50.21
C GLY A 397 -13.41 -15.14 -49.84
N ARG A 398 -12.62 -15.82 -50.69
CA ARG A 398 -11.16 -15.88 -50.58
C ARG A 398 -10.54 -14.55 -51.04
N PRO A 399 -9.44 -14.08 -50.44
CA PRO A 399 -8.67 -12.95 -50.94
C PRO A 399 -8.26 -13.14 -52.40
N ALA A 400 -8.34 -12.06 -53.19
CA ALA A 400 -7.94 -12.08 -54.60
C ALA A 400 -6.40 -12.15 -54.76
N THR A 401 -5.67 -11.57 -53.81
CA THR A 401 -4.20 -11.54 -53.78
C THR A 401 -3.71 -12.24 -52.51
N PRO A 402 -2.73 -13.16 -52.60
CA PRO A 402 -2.12 -13.74 -51.42
C PRO A 402 -1.47 -12.66 -50.53
N PRO A 403 -1.47 -12.83 -49.20
CA PRO A 403 -0.99 -11.77 -48.30
C PRO A 403 0.49 -11.43 -48.52
N GLY A 404 1.33 -12.40 -48.88
CA GLY A 404 2.75 -12.15 -49.16
C GLY A 404 3.04 -11.36 -50.44
N GLU A 405 2.05 -11.20 -51.33
CA GLU A 405 2.18 -10.41 -52.56
C GLU A 405 1.56 -9.01 -52.42
N ALA A 406 0.79 -8.75 -51.37
CA ALA A 406 0.17 -7.46 -51.11
C ALA A 406 1.20 -6.45 -50.58
N SER A 407 1.26 -5.25 -51.18
CA SER A 407 2.24 -4.20 -50.82
C SER A 407 1.73 -3.22 -49.75
N ILE A 408 0.80 -3.65 -48.89
CA ILE A 408 0.16 -2.80 -47.87
C ILE A 408 0.88 -2.85 -46.51
N TRP A 409 1.71 -3.87 -46.30
CA TRP A 409 2.27 -4.19 -44.99
C TRP A 409 3.41 -3.25 -44.63
N ALA A 410 3.33 -2.63 -43.45
CA ALA A 410 4.45 -1.89 -42.89
C ALA A 410 5.55 -2.85 -42.42
N ALA A 411 5.15 -4.00 -41.88
CA ALA A 411 6.03 -5.12 -41.62
C ALA A 411 5.25 -6.43 -41.78
N SER A 412 5.92 -7.48 -42.24
CA SER A 412 5.33 -8.81 -42.42
C SER A 412 6.38 -9.91 -42.43
N ASP A 413 5.99 -11.13 -42.06
CA ASP A 413 6.81 -12.33 -42.21
C ASP A 413 5.95 -13.54 -42.59
N THR A 414 6.57 -14.57 -43.19
CA THR A 414 5.87 -15.77 -43.68
C THR A 414 6.68 -17.04 -43.48
N GLY A 415 6.15 -17.99 -42.72
CA GLY A 415 6.85 -19.23 -42.41
C GLY A 415 6.02 -20.20 -41.59
N THR A 416 6.68 -21.23 -41.05
CA THR A 416 6.08 -22.12 -40.04
C THR A 416 6.05 -21.46 -38.66
N ARG A 417 6.93 -20.50 -38.42
CA ARG A 417 6.94 -19.66 -37.22
C ARG A 417 7.29 -18.21 -37.60
N PRO A 418 6.40 -17.49 -38.31
CA PRO A 418 6.69 -16.13 -38.71
C PRO A 418 6.86 -15.22 -37.48
N ARG A 419 7.84 -14.33 -37.56
CA ARG A 419 8.14 -13.34 -36.53
C ARG A 419 8.10 -11.95 -37.15
N LEU A 420 7.20 -11.14 -36.61
CA LEU A 420 7.02 -9.75 -36.96
C LEU A 420 7.62 -8.88 -35.84
N THR A 421 8.54 -7.98 -36.21
CA THR A 421 9.00 -6.91 -35.31
C THR A 421 8.68 -5.57 -35.95
N TRP A 422 8.05 -4.68 -35.18
CA TRP A 422 7.59 -3.38 -35.67
C TRP A 422 7.80 -2.28 -34.64
N SER A 423 8.36 -1.16 -35.08
CA SER A 423 8.50 0.04 -34.25
C SER A 423 7.19 0.80 -34.17
N VAL A 424 6.72 1.04 -32.95
CA VAL A 424 5.41 1.66 -32.70
C VAL A 424 5.36 3.10 -33.23
N GLU A 425 4.37 3.38 -34.08
CA GLU A 425 4.10 4.69 -34.68
C GLU A 425 2.66 5.15 -34.44
N ASP A 426 2.44 6.46 -34.39
CA ASP A 426 1.11 7.05 -34.19
C ASP A 426 0.08 6.66 -35.26
N GLY A 427 -1.13 6.36 -34.77
CA GLY A 427 -2.36 6.16 -35.53
C GLY A 427 -2.94 4.76 -35.41
N ASP A 428 -3.84 4.42 -36.34
CA ASP A 428 -4.63 3.19 -36.27
C ASP A 428 -3.96 2.03 -37.04
N TRP A 429 -3.66 0.96 -36.33
CA TRP A 429 -2.98 -0.22 -36.85
C TRP A 429 -3.78 -1.49 -36.64
N THR A 430 -3.70 -2.40 -37.61
CA THR A 430 -4.36 -3.72 -37.52
C THR A 430 -3.32 -4.80 -37.82
N VAL A 431 -3.23 -5.79 -36.94
CA VAL A 431 -2.43 -7.00 -37.17
C VAL A 431 -3.32 -8.03 -37.86
N VAL A 432 -2.77 -8.67 -38.89
CA VAL A 432 -3.46 -9.66 -39.70
C VAL A 432 -2.66 -10.97 -39.69
N LEU A 433 -3.37 -12.06 -39.45
CA LEU A 433 -2.85 -13.42 -39.48
C LEU A 433 -3.64 -14.23 -40.50
N MET A 434 -2.95 -14.88 -41.42
CA MET A 434 -3.55 -15.67 -42.50
C MET A 434 -2.71 -16.90 -42.80
N SER A 435 -3.27 -17.87 -43.53
CA SER A 435 -2.42 -18.83 -44.23
C SER A 435 -1.61 -18.14 -45.33
N ALA A 436 -0.37 -18.58 -45.54
CA ALA A 436 0.53 -18.03 -46.55
C ALA A 436 -0.03 -18.13 -47.98
N ASP A 437 -0.88 -19.13 -48.23
CA ASP A 437 -1.57 -19.33 -49.51
C ASP A 437 -2.97 -18.70 -49.54
N ALA A 438 -3.37 -17.95 -48.50
CA ALA A 438 -4.71 -17.38 -48.37
C ALA A 438 -5.84 -18.45 -48.38
N SER A 439 -5.59 -19.63 -47.83
CA SER A 439 -6.62 -20.65 -47.56
C SER A 439 -7.24 -20.49 -46.16
N ALA A 440 -8.34 -21.21 -45.95
CA ALA A 440 -9.02 -21.37 -44.66
C ALA A 440 -9.10 -22.88 -44.34
N PRO A 441 -9.21 -23.29 -43.07
CA PRO A 441 -9.23 -22.48 -41.85
C PRO A 441 -7.86 -21.88 -41.50
N VAL A 442 -7.85 -20.95 -40.53
CA VAL A 442 -6.61 -20.40 -39.95
C VAL A 442 -6.51 -20.82 -38.49
N GLU A 443 -5.49 -21.59 -38.16
CA GLU A 443 -5.15 -22.00 -36.80
C GLU A 443 -3.72 -21.59 -36.47
N ALA A 444 -3.51 -21.02 -35.28
CA ALA A 444 -2.20 -20.54 -34.88
C ALA A 444 -2.06 -20.35 -33.37
N ASP A 445 -0.87 -20.62 -32.86
CA ASP A 445 -0.45 -20.18 -31.53
C ASP A 445 0.29 -18.86 -31.66
N VAL A 446 -0.25 -17.80 -31.06
CA VAL A 446 0.31 -16.43 -31.15
C VAL A 446 0.84 -15.99 -29.79
N ARG A 447 2.04 -15.41 -29.81
CA ARG A 447 2.68 -14.75 -28.67
C ARG A 447 3.04 -13.32 -29.06
N ALA A 448 2.63 -12.37 -28.22
CA ALA A 448 3.03 -10.98 -28.35
C ALA A 448 4.12 -10.64 -27.33
N GLY A 449 5.00 -9.70 -27.66
CA GLY A 449 5.96 -9.11 -26.75
C GLY A 449 6.21 -7.65 -27.09
N ALA A 450 6.71 -6.89 -26.12
CA ALA A 450 7.07 -5.50 -26.34
C ALA A 450 8.35 -5.15 -25.58
N GLU A 451 9.15 -4.27 -26.18
CA GLU A 451 10.25 -3.63 -25.49
C GLU A 451 9.70 -2.48 -24.62
N VAL A 452 10.18 -2.36 -23.38
CA VAL A 452 9.73 -1.33 -22.43
C VAL A 452 10.95 -0.57 -21.91
N PRO A 453 11.55 0.33 -22.71
CA PRO A 453 12.80 1.01 -22.35
C PRO A 453 12.67 1.93 -21.12
N VAL A 454 11.45 2.42 -20.88
CA VAL A 454 11.16 3.24 -19.69
C VAL A 454 11.40 2.46 -18.39
N LEU A 455 11.23 1.13 -18.42
CA LEU A 455 11.42 0.28 -17.25
C LEU A 455 12.90 0.22 -16.86
N ASP A 456 13.81 0.08 -17.84
CA ASP A 456 15.26 0.13 -17.60
C ASP A 456 15.70 1.47 -17.00
N THR A 457 15.17 2.55 -17.55
CA THR A 457 15.47 3.90 -17.05
C THR A 457 14.94 4.09 -15.63
N ALA A 458 13.71 3.66 -15.36
CA ALA A 458 13.10 3.73 -14.03
C ALA A 458 13.88 2.91 -13.00
N ILE A 459 14.28 1.68 -13.33
CA ILE A 459 15.11 0.83 -12.48
C ILE A 459 16.45 1.52 -12.19
N ALA A 460 17.12 2.03 -13.22
CA ALA A 460 18.41 2.72 -13.07
C ALA A 460 18.29 3.96 -12.16
N VAL A 461 17.26 4.80 -12.37
CA VAL A 461 17.01 5.99 -11.55
C VAL A 461 16.72 5.61 -10.09
N LEU A 462 15.89 4.59 -9.86
CA LEU A 462 15.58 4.10 -8.51
C LEU A 462 16.85 3.63 -7.78
N LEU A 463 17.68 2.83 -8.45
CA LEU A 463 18.93 2.32 -7.87
C LEU A 463 19.97 3.43 -7.64
N LEU A 464 20.10 4.40 -8.55
CA LEU A 464 20.98 5.56 -8.37
C LEU A 464 20.52 6.45 -7.23
N LEU A 465 19.23 6.73 -7.12
CA LEU A 465 18.65 7.50 -6.02
C LEU A 465 18.83 6.76 -4.68
N ALA A 466 18.64 5.43 -4.67
CA ALA A 466 18.93 4.60 -3.52
C ALA A 466 20.41 4.72 -3.11
N ALA A 467 21.35 4.62 -4.05
CA ALA A 467 22.78 4.74 -3.75
C ALA A 467 23.16 6.13 -3.21
N ALA A 468 22.65 7.20 -3.83
CA ALA A 468 22.91 8.58 -3.41
C ALA A 468 22.37 8.86 -2.00
N THR A 469 21.14 8.43 -1.73
CA THR A 469 20.49 8.59 -0.41
C THR A 469 21.16 7.72 0.66
N LEU A 470 21.64 6.53 0.31
CA LEU A 470 22.46 5.70 1.20
C LEU A 470 23.73 6.42 1.61
N ALA A 471 24.47 6.95 0.63
CA ALA A 471 25.74 7.63 0.87
C ALA A 471 25.54 8.86 1.77
N ALA A 472 24.52 9.67 1.49
CA ALA A 472 24.15 10.82 2.31
C ALA A 472 23.74 10.40 3.73
N GLY A 473 22.90 9.36 3.85
CA GLY A 473 22.44 8.83 5.13
C GLY A 473 23.58 8.30 6.00
N VAL A 474 24.47 7.47 5.41
CA VAL A 474 25.65 6.93 6.08
C VAL A 474 26.59 8.05 6.52
N ALA A 475 26.84 9.07 5.69
CA ALA A 475 27.67 10.21 6.05
C ALA A 475 27.10 10.96 7.27
N LEU A 476 25.78 11.22 7.29
CA LEU A 476 25.09 11.90 8.38
C LEU A 476 25.03 11.11 9.69
N VAL A 477 25.10 9.78 9.63
CA VAL A 477 25.19 8.92 10.83
C VAL A 477 26.64 8.79 11.32
N VAL A 478 27.60 8.57 10.43
CA VAL A 478 28.99 8.22 10.79
C VAL A 478 29.82 9.43 11.24
N VAL A 479 29.65 10.60 10.63
CA VAL A 479 30.42 11.81 10.96
C VAL A 479 30.18 12.29 12.40
N PRO A 480 28.92 12.50 12.87
CA PRO A 480 28.68 12.97 14.24
C PRO A 480 29.00 11.92 15.31
N THR A 481 28.83 10.63 15.00
CA THR A 481 29.15 9.53 15.95
C THR A 481 30.67 9.36 16.13
N ARG A 482 31.47 9.54 15.08
CA ARG A 482 32.95 9.56 15.19
C ARG A 482 33.47 10.80 15.91
N ALA A 483 32.87 11.97 15.68
CA ALA A 483 33.23 13.20 16.37
C ALA A 483 32.96 13.14 17.89
N ALA A 484 31.88 12.48 18.31
CA ALA A 484 31.55 12.27 19.72
C ALA A 484 32.52 11.32 20.45
N ARG A 485 33.16 10.39 19.73
CA ARG A 485 34.14 9.45 20.29
C ARG A 485 35.54 10.05 20.47
N ARG A 486 35.92 11.04 19.64
CA ARG A 486 37.25 11.70 19.71
C ARG A 486 37.40 12.71 20.84
N THR A 487 36.29 13.16 21.43
CA THR A 487 36.29 14.11 22.56
C THR A 487 36.33 13.43 23.95
N THR A 488 36.39 12.10 23.97
CA THR A 488 36.36 11.28 25.18
C THR A 488 37.68 10.52 25.41
N GLY A 489 38.69 10.77 24.59
CA GLY A 489 40.03 10.18 24.66
C GLY A 489 41.06 11.16 25.21
#